data_AF-A0A8T1VXS1-F1
#
_entry.id   AF-A0A8T1VXS1-F1
#
_cell.length_a   1.000
_cell.length_b   1.000
_cell.length_c   1.000
_cell.angle_alpha   90.00
_cell.angle_beta   90.00
_cell.angle_gamma   90.00
#
_symmetry.space_group_name_H-M   'P 1'
#
loop_
_entity.id
_entity.type
_entity.pdbx_description
1 polymer ?
#
loop_
_entity_poly.entity_id
_entity_poly.type
_entity_poly.pdbx_seq_one_letter_code
_entity_poly.pdbx_strand_id
1 'polypeptide(L)'
;MGLRTVRCRPDADARAVSVEGGRAVMTAQRKLLAAWLVVGLVPFALQTRSFLKFATPHKITESLVVPPGVAKETANVTQRCSAKGLQMAQAWWNIDLSHYHIVDRELLCHFVVPQYNVHGNYLIGKTRATPFHTTPSDCVDDSYPVELYFYHGSIGFYAFYEEVVGTYCSKDQTVYGLVAGLGTFDMNGSRLAQDAGSDGYRWSYWYSAVGMVWILYRALVLRRSFIVCKRYGRRCDQMQEGLRRKPATIFVHESLRLSAHGATNLQRILLLYLLVEGLMSDLFLLVATEGVFAWVQYISLGYNLSGVLLLTFELVENLGWMRERTRLFIKRLLFSYESSLLGELLSAICQPYFLTSLNRSDLKQSGRTAVAVSYYGWSLVGHGIFVIVLIGFIMSVRALRAVSFVRWKHGQTRAIFMAPCCIDNTLGMRNKMMMLDGYVWEDSMLLYKREALKAFGLLKMEEQDGAEFLLLRKLNWFTVPTEDLCVIGTVSGQCVEPCAERLCTPGLVSFFDRNLGGSVGPGSPPPRFIRVKSKTAQSLPCPSCIRNSTPSKEIKAFSVNC
;
A
#
# COMPACT_ATOMS: atom_id res chain seq x y z
N MET A 1 -9.90 57.96 14.77
CA MET A 1 -10.70 58.11 13.53
C MET A 1 -9.72 58.06 12.36
N GLY A 2 -9.92 57.15 11.39
CA GLY A 2 -9.15 57.09 10.15
C GLY A 2 -8.26 55.85 9.98
N LEU A 3 -8.87 54.68 9.73
CA LEU A 3 -8.18 53.56 9.08
C LEU A 3 -7.68 54.00 7.69
N ARG A 4 -6.40 53.75 7.38
CA ARG A 4 -5.93 53.65 6.00
C ARG A 4 -5.61 52.19 5.68
N THR A 5 -6.49 51.61 4.87
CA THR A 5 -6.31 50.35 4.16
C THR A 5 -5.20 50.48 3.12
N VAL A 6 -4.18 49.62 3.18
CA VAL A 6 -3.18 49.49 2.11
C VAL A 6 -3.49 48.24 1.29
N ARG A 7 -3.84 48.49 0.02
CA ARG A 7 -3.98 47.51 -1.06
C ARG A 7 -2.59 47.21 -1.61
N CYS A 8 -2.16 45.95 -1.62
CA CYS A 8 -0.90 45.57 -2.27
C CYS A 8 -1.11 45.29 -3.77
N ARG A 9 -0.54 46.14 -4.63
CA ARG A 9 -0.15 45.84 -6.02
C ARG A 9 1.38 45.64 -6.05
N PRO A 10 1.95 44.88 -7.01
CA PRO A 10 3.34 44.48 -6.98
C PRO A 10 4.21 45.39 -7.84
N ASP A 11 5.21 46.03 -7.25
CA ASP A 11 6.42 46.54 -7.93
C ASP A 11 7.60 46.04 -7.08
N ALA A 12 8.50 45.19 -7.58
CA ALA A 12 9.57 45.52 -8.51
C ALA A 12 10.50 46.60 -7.92
N ASP A 13 11.41 46.18 -7.05
CA ASP A 13 12.81 46.61 -7.14
C ASP A 13 13.73 45.73 -6.29
N ALA A 14 14.63 45.04 -7.01
CA ALA A 14 15.72 44.26 -6.46
C ALA A 14 16.94 45.19 -6.32
N ARG A 15 17.45 45.35 -5.10
CA ARG A 15 18.86 45.69 -4.89
C ARG A 15 19.52 44.61 -4.06
N ALA A 16 20.40 43.88 -4.74
CA ALA A 16 21.30 42.91 -4.16
C ALA A 16 22.30 43.62 -3.24
N VAL A 17 22.38 43.15 -2.01
CA VAL A 17 23.58 43.27 -1.17
C VAL A 17 24.03 41.85 -0.88
N SER A 18 25.12 41.47 -1.54
CA SER A 18 25.84 40.23 -1.34
C SER A 18 26.61 40.28 -0.04
N VAL A 19 26.34 39.34 0.88
CA VAL A 19 27.23 38.99 1.98
C VAL A 19 27.53 37.49 1.91
N GLU A 20 28.81 37.24 2.02
CA GLU A 20 29.62 36.02 1.96
C GLU A 20 29.01 34.71 2.50
N GLY A 21 29.32 33.61 1.81
CA GLY A 21 29.75 32.36 2.45
C GLY A 21 28.74 31.53 3.24
N GLY A 22 27.42 31.71 3.06
CA GLY A 22 26.42 30.90 3.74
C GLY A 22 25.98 29.68 2.91
N ARG A 23 26.20 28.47 3.41
CA ARG A 23 25.61 27.22 2.86
C ARG A 23 24.11 27.44 2.64
N ALA A 24 23.66 27.61 1.39
CA ALA A 24 22.31 28.05 1.07
C ALA A 24 21.25 27.20 1.81
N VAL A 25 20.64 27.78 2.85
CA VAL A 25 19.67 27.06 3.68
C VAL A 25 18.42 26.85 2.85
N MET A 26 18.15 25.59 2.45
CA MET A 26 16.93 25.26 1.71
C MET A 26 15.69 25.68 2.52
N THR A 27 14.83 26.49 1.89
CA THR A 27 13.47 26.84 2.34
C THR A 27 12.66 25.59 2.72
N ALA A 28 11.69 25.72 3.63
CA ALA A 28 10.82 24.62 4.02
C ALA A 28 10.05 24.04 2.82
N GLN A 29 9.57 24.90 1.91
CA GLN A 29 8.91 24.45 0.68
C GLN A 29 9.81 23.53 -0.16
N ARG A 30 11.06 23.92 -0.44
CA ARG A 30 12.00 23.08 -1.20
C ARG A 30 12.28 21.74 -0.52
N LYS A 31 12.41 21.70 0.81
CA LYS A 31 12.62 20.45 1.56
C LYS A 31 11.42 19.50 1.44
N LEU A 32 10.20 20.03 1.57
CA LEU A 32 8.97 19.26 1.41
C LEU A 32 8.80 18.72 -0.01
N LEU A 33 9.09 19.55 -1.03
CA LEU A 33 9.00 19.12 -2.43
C LEU A 33 10.07 18.07 -2.78
N ALA A 34 11.28 18.18 -2.24
CA ALA A 34 12.31 17.16 -2.39
C ALA A 34 11.90 15.84 -1.72
N ALA A 35 11.35 15.89 -0.50
CA ALA A 35 10.83 14.70 0.18
C ALA A 35 9.63 14.09 -0.57
N TRP A 36 8.73 14.91 -1.11
CA TRP A 36 7.60 14.47 -1.95
C TRP A 36 8.05 13.76 -3.22
N LEU A 37 9.10 14.27 -3.88
CA LEU A 37 9.67 13.63 -5.06
C LEU A 37 10.21 12.23 -4.74
N VAL A 38 10.98 12.10 -3.64
CA VAL A 38 11.60 10.83 -3.25
C VAL A 38 10.58 9.81 -2.74
N VAL A 39 9.65 10.23 -1.88
CA VAL A 39 8.72 9.32 -1.19
C VAL A 39 7.43 9.10 -1.98
N GLY A 40 7.06 10.03 -2.86
CA GLY A 40 5.85 9.96 -3.66
C GLY A 40 6.11 9.60 -5.11
N LEU A 41 6.85 10.45 -5.84
CA LEU A 41 6.96 10.34 -7.29
C LEU A 41 7.81 9.14 -7.75
N VAL A 42 8.93 8.85 -7.07
CA VAL A 42 9.80 7.72 -7.41
C VAL A 42 9.06 6.37 -7.29
N PRO A 43 8.42 6.03 -6.15
CA PRO A 43 7.64 4.79 -6.04
C PRO A 43 6.51 4.70 -7.09
N PHE A 44 5.87 5.82 -7.42
CA PHE A 44 4.81 5.83 -8.43
C PHE A 44 5.33 5.60 -9.85
N ALA A 45 6.49 6.14 -10.21
CA ALA A 45 7.12 5.86 -11.49
C ALA A 45 7.47 4.38 -11.62
N LEU A 46 7.96 3.76 -10.54
CA LEU A 46 8.25 2.33 -10.49
C LEU A 46 6.97 1.51 -10.65
N GLN A 47 5.91 1.82 -9.89
CA GLN A 47 4.61 1.16 -10.01
C GLN A 47 4.01 1.30 -11.42
N THR A 48 4.14 2.48 -12.04
CA THR A 48 3.65 2.71 -13.41
C THR A 48 4.43 1.87 -14.42
N ARG A 49 5.76 1.77 -14.27
CA ARG A 49 6.60 0.88 -15.09
C ARG A 49 6.18 -0.58 -14.92
N SER A 50 5.95 -1.05 -13.69
CA SER A 50 5.48 -2.41 -13.41
C SER A 50 4.13 -2.68 -14.08
N PHE A 51 3.18 -1.77 -13.92
CA PHE A 51 1.87 -1.85 -14.55
C PHE A 51 1.99 -1.96 -16.08
N LEU A 52 2.79 -1.10 -16.72
CA LEU A 52 2.97 -1.12 -18.18
C LEU A 52 3.56 -2.44 -18.68
N LYS A 53 4.50 -3.05 -17.93
CA LYS A 53 5.06 -4.37 -18.30
C LYS A 53 3.97 -5.44 -18.38
N PHE A 54 3.08 -5.48 -17.40
CA PHE A 54 2.02 -6.49 -17.33
C PHE A 54 0.81 -6.19 -18.22
N ALA A 55 0.56 -4.92 -18.53
CA ALA A 55 -0.50 -4.49 -19.44
C ALA A 55 -0.11 -4.59 -20.92
N THR A 56 1.18 -4.70 -21.22
CA THR A 56 1.66 -4.86 -22.61
C THR A 56 1.30 -6.26 -23.12
N PRO A 57 0.76 -6.38 -24.36
CA PRO A 57 0.50 -7.69 -24.94
C PRO A 57 1.76 -8.54 -25.05
N HIS A 58 1.61 -9.83 -24.75
CA HIS A 58 2.69 -10.81 -24.82
C HIS A 58 2.33 -11.95 -25.77
N LYS A 59 3.33 -12.72 -26.19
CA LYS A 59 3.18 -13.93 -27.01
C LYS A 59 3.94 -15.06 -26.33
N ILE A 60 3.35 -16.25 -26.31
CA ILE A 60 3.99 -17.46 -25.79
C ILE A 60 4.95 -17.98 -26.85
N THR A 61 6.15 -18.42 -26.44
CA THR A 61 7.08 -19.07 -27.35
C THR A 61 6.43 -20.29 -28.02
N GLU A 62 6.55 -20.37 -29.35
CA GLU A 62 5.81 -21.33 -30.18
C GLU A 62 6.10 -22.79 -29.81
N SER A 63 7.33 -23.09 -29.36
CA SER A 63 7.74 -24.42 -28.85
C SER A 63 6.97 -24.88 -27.60
N LEU A 64 6.34 -23.95 -26.88
CA LEU A 64 5.63 -24.21 -25.63
C LEU A 64 4.10 -24.27 -25.81
N VAL A 65 3.60 -23.94 -27.00
CA VAL A 65 2.17 -23.99 -27.35
C VAL A 65 1.81 -25.39 -27.82
N VAL A 66 0.70 -25.94 -27.32
CA VAL A 66 0.18 -27.23 -27.79
C VAL A 66 -0.59 -27.01 -29.09
N PRO A 67 -0.23 -27.65 -30.20
CA PRO A 67 -0.98 -27.53 -31.44
C PRO A 67 -2.42 -28.05 -31.31
N PRO A 68 -3.39 -27.46 -32.02
CA PRO A 68 -4.78 -27.92 -32.00
C PRO A 68 -4.89 -29.41 -32.39
N GLY A 69 -5.67 -30.18 -31.61
CA GLY A 69 -5.95 -31.58 -31.90
C GLY A 69 -4.93 -32.59 -31.36
N VAL A 70 -3.85 -32.14 -30.72
CA VAL A 70 -2.91 -33.05 -30.04
C VAL A 70 -3.54 -33.60 -28.75
N ALA A 71 -3.49 -34.93 -28.59
CA ALA A 71 -4.07 -35.61 -27.44
C ALA A 71 -3.30 -35.31 -26.14
N LYS A 72 -4.04 -35.33 -25.03
CA LYS A 72 -3.50 -35.22 -23.67
C LYS A 72 -3.14 -36.60 -23.15
N GLU A 73 -1.87 -36.79 -22.77
CA GLU A 73 -1.38 -38.05 -22.22
C GLU A 73 -1.20 -37.97 -20.71
N THR A 74 -1.74 -38.95 -19.98
CA THR A 74 -1.67 -39.05 -18.51
C THR A 74 -0.99 -40.33 -18.02
N ALA A 75 -0.62 -41.23 -18.92
CA ALA A 75 0.08 -42.47 -18.58
C ALA A 75 1.57 -42.21 -18.32
N ASN A 76 2.09 -42.71 -17.19
CA ASN A 76 3.50 -42.66 -16.82
C ASN A 76 4.11 -41.24 -16.82
N VAL A 77 3.32 -40.22 -16.43
CA VAL A 77 3.74 -38.80 -16.45
C VAL A 77 5.07 -38.59 -15.72
N THR A 78 5.22 -39.15 -14.52
CA THR A 78 6.45 -38.97 -13.70
C THR A 78 7.69 -39.67 -14.26
N GLN A 79 7.52 -40.59 -15.22
CA GLN A 79 8.63 -41.23 -15.92
C GLN A 79 9.01 -40.46 -17.19
N ARG A 80 8.05 -39.80 -17.83
CA ARG A 80 8.24 -39.03 -19.08
C ARG A 80 8.66 -37.59 -18.82
N CYS A 81 8.11 -36.99 -17.78
CA CYS A 81 8.33 -35.62 -17.34
C CYS A 81 9.07 -35.67 -15.99
N SER A 82 10.23 -35.05 -15.93
CA SER A 82 11.20 -35.29 -14.86
C SER A 82 11.41 -34.11 -13.90
N ALA A 83 10.82 -32.94 -14.15
CA ALA A 83 10.96 -31.78 -13.26
C ALA A 83 10.19 -31.96 -11.94
N LYS A 84 10.87 -31.73 -10.81
CA LYS A 84 10.31 -31.80 -9.45
C LYS A 84 10.18 -30.44 -8.76
N GLY A 85 10.89 -29.44 -9.25
CA GLY A 85 10.86 -28.10 -8.68
C GLY A 85 11.49 -27.07 -9.60
N LEU A 86 11.19 -25.81 -9.31
CA LEU A 86 11.70 -24.64 -10.02
C LEU A 86 12.37 -23.72 -9.01
N GLN A 87 13.62 -23.38 -9.27
CA GLN A 87 14.36 -22.34 -8.57
C GLN A 87 14.40 -21.09 -9.44
N MET A 88 13.69 -20.05 -9.02
CA MET A 88 13.58 -18.79 -9.75
C MET A 88 13.58 -17.62 -8.77
N ALA A 89 14.38 -16.59 -9.06
CA ALA A 89 14.56 -15.39 -8.23
C ALA A 89 14.71 -15.68 -6.74
N GLN A 90 15.67 -16.55 -6.42
CA GLN A 90 16.02 -16.92 -5.04
C GLN A 90 14.90 -17.65 -4.27
N ALA A 91 13.80 -18.01 -4.92
CA ALA A 91 12.70 -18.75 -4.35
C ALA A 91 12.56 -20.15 -4.98
N TRP A 92 12.27 -21.13 -4.12
CA TRP A 92 11.90 -22.47 -4.52
C TRP A 92 10.40 -22.57 -4.76
N TRP A 93 9.99 -23.18 -5.87
CA TRP A 93 8.60 -23.46 -6.24
C TRP A 93 8.40 -24.95 -6.43
N ASN A 94 7.30 -25.47 -5.85
CA ASN A 94 6.96 -26.89 -5.95
C ASN A 94 6.27 -27.16 -7.28
N ILE A 95 6.77 -28.14 -8.04
CA ILE A 95 6.14 -28.57 -9.27
C ILE A 95 5.43 -29.89 -9.05
N ASP A 96 4.16 -29.94 -9.41
CA ASP A 96 3.42 -31.18 -9.63
C ASP A 96 3.11 -31.34 -11.13
N LEU A 97 3.25 -32.56 -11.62
CA LEU A 97 3.03 -32.89 -13.03
C LEU A 97 1.64 -33.47 -13.22
N SER A 98 0.95 -33.03 -14.27
CA SER A 98 -0.44 -33.44 -14.50
C SER A 98 -0.65 -34.25 -15.77
N HIS A 99 0.03 -33.87 -16.86
CA HIS A 99 -0.06 -34.51 -18.16
C HIS A 99 1.06 -34.04 -19.08
N TYR A 100 1.17 -34.63 -20.26
CA TYR A 100 2.06 -34.18 -21.31
C TYR A 100 1.42 -34.32 -22.69
N HIS A 101 2.05 -33.68 -23.66
CA HIS A 101 1.73 -33.75 -25.08
C HIS A 101 2.96 -34.20 -25.85
N ILE A 102 2.74 -34.97 -26.91
CA ILE A 102 3.79 -35.37 -27.86
C ILE A 102 3.64 -34.47 -29.09
N VAL A 103 4.59 -33.55 -29.27
CA VAL A 103 4.60 -32.59 -30.38
C VAL A 103 5.93 -32.75 -31.10
N ASP A 104 5.92 -33.10 -32.39
CA ASP A 104 7.12 -33.24 -33.23
C ASP A 104 8.27 -34.06 -32.61
N ARG A 105 7.93 -35.14 -31.88
CA ARG A 105 8.84 -36.04 -31.14
C ARG A 105 9.51 -35.41 -29.92
N GLU A 106 8.97 -34.30 -29.44
CA GLU A 106 9.30 -33.67 -28.18
C GLU A 106 8.18 -33.87 -27.15
N LEU A 107 8.54 -33.75 -25.88
CA LEU A 107 7.62 -33.93 -24.76
C LEU A 107 7.36 -32.56 -24.15
N LEU A 108 6.17 -32.04 -24.39
CA LEU A 108 5.69 -30.81 -23.77
C LEU A 108 4.94 -31.20 -22.49
N CYS A 109 5.54 -30.90 -21.34
CA CYS A 109 5.05 -31.35 -20.05
C CYS A 109 4.25 -30.25 -19.36
N HIS A 110 3.01 -30.53 -18.99
CA HIS A 110 2.18 -29.59 -18.24
C HIS A 110 2.39 -29.76 -16.73
N PHE A 111 2.74 -28.66 -16.08
CA PHE A 111 2.99 -28.59 -14.66
C PHE A 111 2.04 -27.63 -13.94
N VAL A 112 1.91 -27.82 -12.64
CA VAL A 112 1.17 -26.95 -11.74
C VAL A 112 2.00 -26.61 -10.51
N VAL A 113 1.74 -25.45 -9.91
CA VAL A 113 2.13 -25.15 -8.53
C VAL A 113 0.86 -25.10 -7.70
N PRO A 114 0.47 -26.20 -7.04
CA PRO A 114 -0.86 -26.35 -6.45
C PRO A 114 -1.24 -25.25 -5.47
N GLN A 115 -0.26 -24.78 -4.69
CA GLN A 115 -0.43 -23.77 -3.64
C GLN A 115 -0.72 -22.37 -4.18
N TYR A 116 -0.48 -22.13 -5.46
CA TYR A 116 -0.48 -20.79 -6.05
C TYR A 116 -1.29 -20.67 -7.34
N ASN A 117 -2.10 -21.69 -7.69
CA ASN A 117 -2.94 -21.67 -8.91
C ASN A 117 -2.12 -21.29 -10.15
N VAL A 118 -0.93 -21.92 -10.25
CA VAL A 118 -0.01 -21.77 -11.37
C VAL A 118 -0.19 -22.95 -12.30
N HIS A 119 -0.31 -22.66 -13.59
CA HIS A 119 -0.44 -23.64 -14.66
C HIS A 119 0.45 -23.25 -15.82
N GLY A 120 1.12 -24.22 -16.43
CA GLY A 120 2.07 -23.93 -17.49
C GLY A 120 2.64 -25.18 -18.14
N ASN A 121 3.38 -24.96 -19.21
CA ASN A 121 4.10 -26.01 -19.92
C ASN A 121 5.60 -25.75 -19.87
N TYR A 122 6.38 -26.83 -19.83
CA TYR A 122 7.81 -26.77 -20.02
C TYR A 122 8.28 -27.77 -21.07
N LEU A 123 9.39 -27.42 -21.70
CA LEU A 123 10.11 -28.23 -22.67
C LEU A 123 11.57 -28.33 -22.24
N ILE A 124 12.08 -29.55 -22.08
CA ILE A 124 13.51 -29.81 -21.80
C ILE A 124 14.17 -30.27 -23.09
N GLY A 125 15.23 -29.57 -23.50
CA GLY A 125 16.01 -29.92 -24.66
C GLY A 125 16.82 -31.22 -24.47
N LYS A 126 17.12 -31.90 -25.58
CA LYS A 126 17.79 -33.22 -25.57
C LYS A 126 19.32 -33.12 -25.47
N THR A 127 19.89 -31.99 -25.88
CA THR A 127 21.33 -31.75 -25.91
C THR A 127 21.76 -30.99 -24.67
N ARG A 128 22.89 -31.39 -24.07
CA ARG A 128 23.48 -30.67 -22.95
C ARG A 128 23.80 -29.23 -23.33
N ALA A 129 23.60 -28.31 -22.39
CA ALA A 129 23.88 -26.89 -22.56
C ALA A 129 24.78 -26.38 -21.44
N THR A 130 25.41 -25.25 -21.67
CA THR A 130 26.12 -24.52 -20.61
C THR A 130 25.15 -24.17 -19.49
N PRO A 131 25.44 -24.54 -18.23
CA PRO A 131 24.59 -24.26 -17.09
C PRO A 131 24.32 -22.77 -16.94
N PHE A 132 23.11 -22.43 -16.51
CA PHE A 132 22.77 -21.06 -16.18
C PHE A 132 23.53 -20.60 -14.92
N HIS A 133 23.82 -19.31 -14.74
CA HIS A 133 24.64 -18.83 -13.61
C HIS A 133 24.03 -19.08 -12.22
N THR A 134 22.72 -19.35 -12.16
CA THR A 134 22.00 -19.73 -10.95
C THR A 134 22.02 -21.23 -10.66
N THR A 135 22.54 -22.04 -11.59
CA THR A 135 22.62 -23.49 -11.47
C THR A 135 23.81 -23.89 -10.58
N PRO A 136 23.64 -24.85 -9.65
CA PRO A 136 24.73 -25.33 -8.81
C PRO A 136 25.90 -25.88 -9.62
N SER A 137 27.12 -25.72 -9.11
CA SER A 137 28.35 -26.25 -9.72
C SER A 137 28.29 -27.75 -9.97
N ASP A 138 27.58 -28.48 -9.13
CA ASP A 138 27.49 -29.95 -9.21
C ASP A 138 26.66 -30.43 -10.41
N CYS A 139 25.89 -29.52 -11.03
CA CYS A 139 25.04 -29.77 -12.18
C CYS A 139 25.70 -29.42 -13.53
N VAL A 140 26.98 -29.04 -13.54
CA VAL A 140 27.64 -28.47 -14.74
C VAL A 140 27.59 -29.41 -15.95
N ASP A 141 27.86 -30.70 -15.73
CA ASP A 141 27.90 -31.71 -16.79
C ASP A 141 26.54 -32.35 -17.10
N ASP A 142 25.51 -32.01 -16.31
CA ASP A 142 24.18 -32.64 -16.31
C ASP A 142 23.06 -31.61 -16.51
N SER A 143 23.39 -30.51 -17.20
CA SER A 143 22.49 -29.40 -17.50
C SER A 143 21.95 -29.48 -18.93
N TYR A 144 20.64 -29.32 -19.06
CA TYR A 144 19.90 -29.31 -20.33
C TYR A 144 19.16 -27.98 -20.46
N PRO A 145 19.03 -27.39 -21.65
CA PRO A 145 18.28 -26.16 -21.82
C PRO A 145 16.80 -26.43 -21.53
N VAL A 146 16.14 -25.48 -20.88
CA VAL A 146 14.71 -25.56 -20.59
C VAL A 146 14.04 -24.23 -20.88
N GLU A 147 12.90 -24.32 -21.55
CA GLU A 147 11.98 -23.23 -21.80
C GLU A 147 10.68 -23.60 -21.10
N LEU A 148 10.06 -22.63 -20.42
CA LEU A 148 8.74 -22.82 -19.85
C LEU A 148 7.98 -21.50 -19.81
N TYR A 149 6.67 -21.61 -19.80
CA TYR A 149 5.82 -20.50 -19.41
C TYR A 149 4.85 -20.98 -18.35
N PHE A 150 4.34 -20.04 -17.57
CA PHE A 150 3.18 -20.29 -16.75
C PHE A 150 2.33 -19.06 -16.60
N TYR A 151 1.08 -19.32 -16.24
CA TYR A 151 0.14 -18.34 -15.75
C TYR A 151 -0.14 -18.61 -14.28
N HIS A 152 -0.02 -17.59 -13.45
CA HIS A 152 -0.48 -17.60 -12.07
C HIS A 152 -1.81 -16.84 -11.96
N GLY A 153 -2.89 -17.54 -11.60
CA GLY A 153 -4.19 -16.90 -11.45
C GLY A 153 -4.23 -15.85 -10.33
N SER A 154 -4.86 -14.71 -10.58
CA SER A 154 -5.09 -13.66 -9.58
C SER A 154 -6.34 -13.95 -8.73
N ILE A 155 -6.71 -13.06 -7.82
CA ILE A 155 -8.03 -13.05 -7.17
C ILE A 155 -9.11 -12.57 -8.17
N GLY A 156 -8.73 -11.76 -9.17
CA GLY A 156 -9.59 -11.31 -10.26
C GLY A 156 -9.78 -12.35 -11.38
N PHE A 157 -10.47 -11.95 -12.46
CA PHE A 157 -10.70 -12.78 -13.66
C PHE A 157 -9.48 -12.82 -14.62
N TYR A 158 -8.26 -12.70 -14.10
CA TYR A 158 -7.04 -12.69 -14.92
C TYR A 158 -5.90 -13.45 -14.25
N ALA A 159 -4.88 -13.77 -15.04
CA ALA A 159 -3.67 -14.42 -14.58
C ALA A 159 -2.42 -13.66 -15.04
N PHE A 160 -1.37 -13.70 -14.21
CA PHE A 160 -0.04 -13.18 -14.54
C PHE A 160 0.72 -14.20 -15.35
N TYR A 161 1.23 -13.79 -16.50
CA TYR A 161 2.08 -14.58 -17.37
C TYR A 161 3.54 -14.34 -17.03
N GLU A 162 4.30 -15.43 -16.92
CA GLU A 162 5.75 -15.40 -16.91
C GLU A 162 6.29 -16.43 -17.90
N GLU A 163 7.29 -16.02 -18.68
CA GLU A 163 8.09 -16.92 -19.50
C GLU A 163 9.48 -17.02 -18.89
N VAL A 164 10.01 -18.23 -18.81
CA VAL A 164 11.25 -18.54 -18.12
C VAL A 164 12.14 -19.35 -19.04
N VAL A 165 13.40 -18.94 -19.11
CA VAL A 165 14.46 -19.66 -19.80
C VAL A 165 15.55 -20.02 -18.80
N GLY A 166 16.20 -21.16 -18.99
CA GLY A 166 17.28 -21.57 -18.10
C GLY A 166 17.80 -22.97 -18.38
N THR A 167 18.22 -23.64 -17.31
CA THR A 167 18.73 -25.01 -17.38
C THR A 167 18.06 -25.96 -16.39
N TYR A 168 17.72 -27.14 -16.87
CA TYR A 168 17.28 -28.27 -16.07
C TYR A 168 18.49 -29.12 -15.66
N CYS A 169 18.63 -29.41 -14.36
CA CYS A 169 19.64 -30.33 -13.86
C CYS A 169 19.06 -31.73 -13.68
N SER A 170 19.64 -32.73 -14.36
CA SER A 170 19.14 -34.11 -14.25
C SER A 170 19.52 -34.81 -12.94
N LYS A 171 20.52 -34.31 -12.20
CA LYS A 171 20.95 -34.89 -10.92
C LYS A 171 19.94 -34.66 -9.80
N ASP A 172 19.46 -33.42 -9.64
CA ASP A 172 18.50 -33.04 -8.60
C ASP A 172 17.06 -32.84 -9.12
N GLN A 173 16.89 -32.92 -10.45
CA GLN A 173 15.62 -32.80 -11.13
C GLN A 173 14.96 -31.42 -10.98
N THR A 174 15.77 -30.37 -10.86
CA THR A 174 15.34 -28.98 -10.67
C THR A 174 15.54 -28.16 -11.95
N VAL A 175 14.57 -27.28 -12.22
CA VAL A 175 14.71 -26.22 -13.22
C VAL A 175 15.30 -24.97 -12.56
N TYR A 176 16.41 -24.47 -13.10
CA TYR A 176 17.04 -23.22 -12.70
C TYR A 176 16.84 -22.21 -13.82
N GLY A 177 16.01 -21.19 -13.59
CA GLY A 177 15.60 -20.29 -14.66
C GLY A 177 15.45 -18.85 -14.24
N LEU A 178 15.42 -17.98 -15.25
CA LEU A 178 15.11 -16.56 -15.14
C LEU A 178 13.97 -16.16 -16.06
N VAL A 179 13.23 -15.16 -15.60
CA VAL A 179 12.12 -14.61 -16.35
C VAL A 179 12.63 -13.87 -17.59
N ALA A 180 12.19 -14.33 -18.76
CA ALA A 180 12.42 -13.75 -20.06
C ALA A 180 11.23 -12.90 -20.55
N GLY A 181 10.01 -13.26 -20.15
CA GLY A 181 8.77 -12.63 -20.61
C GLY A 181 7.78 -12.39 -19.47
N LEU A 182 7.01 -11.31 -19.58
CA LEU A 182 5.97 -10.93 -18.61
C LEU A 182 4.71 -10.47 -19.36
N GLY A 183 3.56 -10.66 -18.74
CA GLY A 183 2.29 -10.23 -19.30
C GLY A 183 1.10 -10.63 -18.42
N THR A 184 -0.11 -10.47 -18.94
CA THR A 184 -1.34 -10.89 -18.27
C THR A 184 -2.36 -11.37 -19.26
N PHE A 185 -3.28 -12.25 -18.85
CA PHE A 185 -4.39 -12.67 -19.71
C PHE A 185 -5.67 -12.91 -18.92
N ASP A 186 -6.83 -12.65 -19.54
CA ASP A 186 -8.16 -12.85 -18.95
C ASP A 186 -8.53 -14.33 -18.87
N MET A 187 -7.88 -15.05 -17.95
CA MET A 187 -8.17 -16.44 -17.61
C MET A 187 -7.94 -16.69 -16.13
N ASN A 188 -8.74 -17.59 -15.55
CA ASN A 188 -8.53 -18.08 -14.18
C ASN A 188 -9.30 -19.40 -13.95
N GLY A 189 -9.06 -20.05 -12.82
CA GLY A 189 -9.76 -21.25 -12.37
C GLY A 189 -9.62 -22.42 -13.35
N SER A 190 -10.74 -23.07 -13.67
CA SER A 190 -10.73 -24.24 -14.56
C SER A 190 -10.25 -23.93 -15.97
N ARG A 191 -10.51 -22.72 -16.50
CA ARG A 191 -10.04 -22.30 -17.83
C ARG A 191 -8.52 -22.22 -17.88
N LEU A 192 -7.92 -21.68 -16.81
CA LEU A 192 -6.47 -21.62 -16.67
C LEU A 192 -5.86 -23.03 -16.63
N ALA A 193 -6.49 -23.97 -15.91
CA ALA A 193 -6.01 -25.36 -15.83
C ALA A 193 -6.14 -26.17 -17.14
N GLN A 194 -6.86 -25.64 -18.12
CA GLN A 194 -7.09 -26.26 -19.43
C GLN A 194 -6.43 -25.45 -20.57
N ASP A 195 -5.74 -24.35 -20.26
CA ASP A 195 -5.09 -23.54 -21.29
C ASP A 195 -3.91 -24.29 -21.88
N ALA A 196 -3.90 -24.40 -23.21
CA ALA A 196 -2.87 -25.08 -23.97
C ALA A 196 -1.93 -24.09 -24.69
N GLY A 197 -2.09 -22.79 -24.43
CA GLY A 197 -1.38 -21.75 -25.16
C GLY A 197 -2.04 -21.39 -26.49
N SER A 198 -1.50 -20.36 -27.16
CA SER A 198 -1.89 -19.97 -28.52
C SER A 198 -0.82 -19.08 -29.14
N ASP A 199 -0.71 -19.11 -30.47
CA ASP A 199 0.32 -18.37 -31.22
C ASP A 199 0.04 -16.86 -31.35
N GLY A 200 -1.18 -16.42 -30.99
CA GLY A 200 -1.58 -15.02 -31.04
C GLY A 200 -1.09 -14.21 -29.84
N TYR A 201 -1.10 -12.88 -30.00
CA TYR A 201 -0.90 -11.96 -28.88
C TYR A 201 -2.01 -12.11 -27.84
N ARG A 202 -1.61 -12.10 -26.57
CA ARG A 202 -2.46 -12.22 -25.40
C ARG A 202 -2.29 -10.99 -24.52
N TRP A 203 -3.39 -10.50 -23.95
CA TRP A 203 -3.37 -9.48 -22.90
C TRP A 203 -4.62 -9.59 -22.03
N SER A 204 -4.63 -8.92 -20.87
CA SER A 204 -5.80 -8.84 -19.99
C SER A 204 -6.46 -7.46 -20.09
N TYR A 205 -7.74 -7.43 -20.49
CA TYR A 205 -8.55 -6.22 -20.41
C TYR A 205 -8.87 -5.87 -18.95
N TRP A 206 -9.09 -6.89 -18.12
CA TRP A 206 -9.39 -6.69 -16.70
C TRP A 206 -8.24 -6.02 -15.95
N TYR A 207 -7.03 -6.58 -16.06
CA TYR A 207 -5.83 -6.03 -15.44
C TYR A 207 -5.57 -4.62 -15.94
N SER A 208 -5.67 -4.40 -17.25
CA SER A 208 -5.47 -3.08 -17.86
C SER A 208 -6.46 -2.06 -17.30
N ALA A 209 -7.75 -2.39 -17.24
CA ALA A 209 -8.78 -1.47 -16.75
C ALA A 209 -8.63 -1.17 -15.24
N VAL A 210 -8.53 -2.22 -14.41
CA VAL A 210 -8.42 -2.06 -12.94
C VAL A 210 -7.10 -1.40 -12.57
N GLY A 211 -6.00 -1.81 -13.22
CA GLY A 211 -4.68 -1.21 -13.05
C GLY A 211 -4.66 0.26 -13.46
N MET A 212 -5.29 0.64 -14.58
CA MET A 212 -5.42 2.04 -14.97
C MET A 212 -6.19 2.87 -13.94
N VAL A 213 -7.31 2.35 -13.41
CA VAL A 213 -8.05 3.02 -12.33
C VAL A 213 -7.16 3.23 -11.10
N TRP A 214 -6.36 2.23 -10.74
CA TRP A 214 -5.43 2.32 -9.63
C TRP A 214 -4.29 3.33 -9.85
N ILE A 215 -3.68 3.34 -11.03
CA ILE A 215 -2.65 4.32 -11.41
C ILE A 215 -3.20 5.74 -11.40
N LEU A 216 -4.39 5.95 -11.99
CA LEU A 216 -5.08 7.24 -11.96
C LEU A 216 -5.37 7.69 -10.52
N TYR A 217 -5.86 6.78 -9.68
CA TYR A 217 -6.10 7.05 -8.27
C TYR A 217 -4.83 7.52 -7.55
N ARG A 218 -3.72 6.80 -7.72
CA ARG A 218 -2.42 7.14 -7.13
C ARG A 218 -1.88 8.47 -7.65
N ALA A 219 -2.05 8.77 -8.95
CA ALA A 219 -1.69 10.06 -9.53
C ALA A 219 -2.47 11.22 -8.90
N LEU A 220 -3.77 11.03 -8.63
CA LEU A 220 -4.60 12.03 -7.95
C LEU A 220 -4.16 12.24 -6.49
N VAL A 221 -3.83 11.17 -5.77
CA VAL A 221 -3.27 11.26 -4.40
C VAL A 221 -1.94 12.03 -4.40
N LEU A 222 -1.06 11.76 -5.37
CA LEU A 222 0.21 12.48 -5.53
C LEU A 222 0.00 13.96 -5.81
N ARG A 223 -0.90 14.30 -6.72
CA ARG A 223 -1.27 15.69 -7.03
C ARG A 223 -1.80 16.40 -5.79
N ARG A 224 -2.70 15.76 -5.04
CA ARG A 224 -3.24 16.28 -3.78
C ARG A 224 -2.12 16.56 -2.78
N SER A 225 -1.23 15.58 -2.58
CA SER A 225 -0.08 15.67 -1.68
C SER A 225 0.89 16.79 -2.09
N PHE A 226 1.18 16.94 -3.39
CA PHE A 226 2.01 18.01 -3.92
C PHE A 226 1.47 19.40 -3.55
N ILE A 227 0.17 19.64 -3.77
CA ILE A 227 -0.47 20.92 -3.45
C ILE A 227 -0.41 21.18 -1.94
N VAL A 228 -0.68 20.17 -1.12
CA VAL A 228 -0.63 20.27 0.34
C VAL A 228 0.79 20.59 0.83
N CYS A 229 1.81 19.87 0.34
CA CYS A 229 3.21 20.11 0.66
C CYS A 229 3.67 21.51 0.24
N LYS A 230 3.28 21.96 -0.96
CA LYS A 230 3.57 23.30 -1.46
C LYS A 230 2.95 24.39 -0.57
N ARG A 231 1.67 24.24 -0.21
CA ARG A 231 0.96 25.22 0.64
C ARG A 231 1.51 25.26 2.06
N TYR A 232 1.77 24.09 2.65
CA TYR A 232 2.34 24.00 3.99
C TYR A 232 3.75 24.60 4.03
N GLY A 233 4.60 24.25 3.06
CA GLY A 233 5.94 24.82 2.93
C GLY A 233 5.94 26.33 2.76
N ARG A 234 5.09 26.87 1.87
CA ARG A 234 4.94 28.33 1.71
C ARG A 234 4.52 29.00 3.01
N ARG A 235 3.64 28.37 3.79
CA ARG A 235 3.21 28.89 5.09
C ARG A 235 4.35 28.89 6.11
N CYS A 236 5.13 27.81 6.18
CA CYS A 236 6.34 27.78 7.00
C CYS A 236 7.29 28.92 6.62
N ASP A 237 7.57 29.09 5.33
CA ASP A 237 8.47 30.14 4.85
C ASP A 237 7.93 31.56 5.14
N GLN A 238 6.62 31.79 5.01
CA GLN A 238 5.95 33.06 5.35
C GLN A 238 6.01 33.39 6.84
N MET A 239 5.95 32.36 7.70
CA MET A 239 6.07 32.50 9.16
C MET A 239 7.52 32.45 9.64
N GLN A 240 8.50 32.42 8.72
CA GLN A 240 9.94 32.28 9.01
C GLN A 240 10.27 31.03 9.85
N GLU A 241 9.49 29.96 9.66
CA GLU A 241 9.60 28.71 10.40
C GLU A 241 10.36 27.66 9.60
N GLY A 242 11.50 27.23 10.14
CA GLY A 242 12.35 26.23 9.52
C GLY A 242 11.81 24.81 9.72
N LEU A 243 11.85 23.99 8.67
CA LEU A 243 11.52 22.56 8.76
C LEU A 243 12.79 21.70 8.66
N ARG A 244 12.98 20.77 9.61
CA ARG A 244 14.04 19.75 9.56
C ARG A 244 13.67 18.63 8.58
N ARG A 245 14.65 17.83 8.14
CA ARG A 245 14.44 16.73 7.18
C ARG A 245 13.41 15.71 7.66
N LYS A 246 13.56 15.21 8.91
CA LYS A 246 12.66 14.18 9.47
C LYS A 246 11.19 14.65 9.55
N PRO A 247 10.85 15.81 10.16
CA PRO A 247 9.49 16.37 10.11
C PRO A 247 8.93 16.56 8.70
N ALA A 248 9.76 17.02 7.75
CA ALA A 248 9.34 17.18 6.36
C ALA A 248 8.93 15.85 5.71
N THR A 249 9.73 14.80 5.90
CA THR A 249 9.43 13.46 5.38
C THR A 249 8.16 12.88 6.00
N ILE A 250 7.96 13.07 7.32
CA ILE A 250 6.74 12.62 8.02
C ILE A 250 5.50 13.33 7.48
N PHE A 251 5.56 14.66 7.33
CA PHE A 251 4.45 15.43 6.76
C PHE A 251 4.08 14.94 5.35
N VAL A 252 5.09 14.66 4.51
CA VAL A 252 4.88 14.09 3.17
C VAL A 252 4.18 12.73 3.27
N HIS A 253 4.63 11.83 4.15
CA HIS A 253 3.99 10.52 4.34
C HIS A 253 2.52 10.62 4.77
N GLU A 254 2.19 11.54 5.70
CA GLU A 254 0.80 11.80 6.09
C GLU A 254 -0.02 12.37 4.92
N SER A 255 0.56 13.26 4.10
CA SER A 255 -0.14 13.83 2.95
C SER A 255 -0.41 12.82 1.82
N LEU A 256 0.43 11.79 1.70
CA LEU A 256 0.32 10.68 0.74
C LEU A 256 -0.62 9.55 1.20
N ARG A 257 -1.36 9.77 2.30
CA ARG A 257 -2.37 8.82 2.79
C ARG A 257 -3.33 8.39 1.68
N LEU A 258 -3.63 7.09 1.60
CA LEU A 258 -4.54 6.56 0.60
C LEU A 258 -5.98 6.98 0.87
N SER A 259 -6.49 6.80 2.09
CA SER A 259 -7.85 7.19 2.46
C SER A 259 -7.96 8.70 2.71
N ALA A 260 -9.09 9.31 2.33
CA ALA A 260 -9.44 10.66 2.75
C ALA A 260 -9.87 10.69 4.23
N HIS A 261 -9.82 11.87 4.85
CA HIS A 261 -10.41 12.07 6.16
C HIS A 261 -11.93 11.88 6.08
N GLY A 262 -12.48 11.03 6.96
CA GLY A 262 -13.91 10.69 6.95
C GLY A 262 -14.30 9.62 5.93
N ALA A 263 -13.34 8.93 5.29
CA ALA A 263 -13.64 7.78 4.45
C ALA A 263 -14.50 6.73 5.18
N THR A 264 -15.41 6.08 4.47
CA THR A 264 -16.20 4.95 4.98
C THR A 264 -15.43 3.64 4.92
N ASN A 265 -15.90 2.60 5.61
CA ASN A 265 -15.26 1.27 5.54
C ASN A 265 -15.40 0.63 4.16
N LEU A 266 -16.52 0.85 3.46
CA LEU A 266 -16.69 0.37 2.09
C LEU A 266 -15.64 0.98 1.15
N GLN A 267 -15.39 2.28 1.28
CA GLN A 267 -14.34 2.96 0.51
C GLN A 267 -12.94 2.42 0.85
N ARG A 268 -12.65 2.15 2.13
CA ARG A 268 -11.38 1.53 2.55
C ARG A 268 -11.22 0.10 2.04
N ILE A 269 -12.30 -0.69 1.99
CA ILE A 269 -12.28 -2.05 1.41
C ILE A 269 -11.96 -1.98 -0.09
N LEU A 270 -12.58 -1.06 -0.83
CA LEU A 270 -12.28 -0.86 -2.25
C LEU A 270 -10.80 -0.47 -2.47
N LEU A 271 -10.27 0.42 -1.63
CA LEU A 271 -8.84 0.77 -1.67
C LEU A 271 -7.93 -0.40 -1.33
N LEU A 272 -8.32 -1.22 -0.35
CA LEU A 272 -7.57 -2.41 0.04
C LEU A 272 -7.52 -3.41 -1.12
N TYR A 273 -8.63 -3.62 -1.82
CA TYR A 273 -8.68 -4.46 -3.02
C TYR A 273 -7.69 -3.97 -4.08
N LEU A 274 -7.76 -2.69 -4.47
CA LEU A 274 -6.84 -2.12 -5.47
C LEU A 274 -5.36 -2.19 -5.03
N LEU A 275 -5.11 -2.03 -3.73
CA LEU A 275 -3.77 -2.13 -3.16
C LEU A 275 -3.23 -3.57 -3.21
N VAL A 276 -4.07 -4.58 -2.95
CA VAL A 276 -3.70 -5.99 -3.05
C VAL A 276 -3.41 -6.38 -4.50
N GLU A 277 -4.22 -5.93 -5.47
CA GLU A 277 -3.94 -6.15 -6.90
C GLU A 277 -2.58 -5.53 -7.32
N GLY A 278 -2.27 -4.34 -6.82
CA GLY A 278 -0.96 -3.70 -7.03
C GLY A 278 0.19 -4.45 -6.34
N LEU A 279 -0.03 -5.01 -5.14
CA LEU A 279 0.95 -5.80 -4.40
C LEU A 279 1.34 -7.07 -5.17
N MET A 280 0.36 -7.76 -5.77
CA MET A 280 0.61 -8.96 -6.57
C MET A 280 1.50 -8.65 -7.77
N SER A 281 1.23 -7.55 -8.49
CA SER A 281 2.10 -7.12 -9.60
C SER A 281 3.54 -6.87 -9.16
N ASP A 282 3.73 -6.26 -7.98
CA ASP A 282 5.06 -6.00 -7.44
C ASP A 282 5.79 -7.29 -7.03
N LEU A 283 5.05 -8.28 -6.52
CA LEU A 283 5.55 -9.61 -6.15
C LEU A 283 6.07 -10.36 -7.37
N PHE A 284 5.32 -10.43 -8.47
CA PHE A 284 5.78 -11.09 -9.70
C PHE A 284 6.99 -10.38 -10.29
N LEU A 285 6.99 -9.04 -10.31
CA LEU A 285 8.16 -8.32 -10.83
C LEU A 285 9.41 -8.54 -9.96
N LEU A 286 9.25 -8.75 -8.66
CA LEU A 286 10.37 -9.14 -7.79
C LEU A 286 10.93 -10.50 -8.20
N VAL A 287 10.05 -11.45 -8.51
CA VAL A 287 10.43 -12.79 -9.00
C VAL A 287 11.00 -12.73 -10.43
N ALA A 288 10.73 -11.66 -11.17
CA ALA A 288 11.22 -11.44 -12.52
C ALA A 288 12.46 -10.55 -12.65
N THR A 289 13.00 -10.02 -11.54
CA THR A 289 14.14 -9.09 -11.59
C THR A 289 15.30 -9.56 -10.72
N GLU A 290 16.51 -9.52 -11.28
CA GLU A 290 17.75 -9.78 -10.56
C GLU A 290 18.54 -8.49 -10.30
N GLY A 291 19.51 -8.58 -9.38
CA GLY A 291 20.49 -7.53 -9.13
C GLY A 291 19.92 -6.24 -8.52
N VAL A 292 20.41 -5.08 -8.97
CA VAL A 292 20.07 -3.77 -8.38
C VAL A 292 18.58 -3.42 -8.57
N PHE A 293 17.96 -3.91 -9.65
CA PHE A 293 16.54 -3.67 -9.87
C PHE A 293 15.65 -4.43 -8.89
N ALA A 294 16.08 -5.61 -8.40
CA ALA A 294 15.38 -6.34 -7.35
C ALA A 294 15.32 -5.54 -6.04
N TRP A 295 16.41 -4.84 -5.68
CA TRP A 295 16.45 -3.94 -4.51
C TRP A 295 15.42 -2.82 -4.58
N VAL A 296 15.24 -2.24 -5.76
CA VAL A 296 14.23 -1.20 -5.98
C VAL A 296 12.82 -1.76 -5.82
N GLN A 297 12.61 -2.99 -6.29
CA GLN A 297 11.33 -3.67 -6.20
C GLN A 297 10.97 -4.07 -4.76
N TYR A 298 11.95 -4.49 -3.96
CA TYR A 298 11.81 -4.72 -2.52
C TYR A 298 11.30 -3.47 -1.77
N ILE A 299 11.76 -2.28 -2.14
CA ILE A 299 11.31 -1.03 -1.54
C ILE A 299 9.83 -0.75 -1.90
N SER A 300 9.45 -0.94 -3.16
CA SER A 300 8.05 -0.79 -3.60
C SER A 300 7.12 -1.75 -2.87
N LEU A 301 7.55 -3.01 -2.76
CA LEU A 301 6.79 -4.06 -2.09
C LEU A 301 6.58 -3.78 -0.60
N GLY A 302 7.63 -3.37 0.11
CA GLY A 302 7.54 -2.94 1.51
C GLY A 302 6.55 -1.79 1.72
N TYR A 303 6.58 -0.79 0.84
CA TYR A 303 5.67 0.35 0.89
C TYR A 303 4.20 -0.07 0.70
N ASN A 304 3.90 -0.94 -0.28
CA ASN A 304 2.55 -1.45 -0.51
C ASN A 304 2.06 -2.33 0.64
N LEU A 305 2.93 -3.18 1.19
CA LEU A 305 2.63 -4.03 2.34
C LEU A 305 2.34 -3.21 3.61
N SER A 306 3.07 -2.12 3.84
CA SER A 306 2.70 -1.19 4.91
C SER A 306 1.38 -0.48 4.65
N GLY A 307 1.04 -0.20 3.39
CA GLY A 307 -0.27 0.32 3.02
C GLY A 307 -1.40 -0.62 3.42
N VAL A 308 -1.22 -1.93 3.20
CA VAL A 308 -2.18 -2.99 3.56
C VAL A 308 -2.37 -3.03 5.07
N LEU A 309 -1.28 -3.07 5.85
CA LEU A 309 -1.35 -3.05 7.32
C LEU A 309 -2.08 -1.81 7.85
N LEU A 310 -1.78 -0.63 7.28
CA LEU A 310 -2.35 0.63 7.75
C LEU A 310 -3.84 0.77 7.39
N LEU A 311 -4.24 0.46 6.15
CA LEU A 311 -5.65 0.48 5.77
C LEU A 311 -6.47 -0.55 6.54
N THR A 312 -5.90 -1.73 6.81
CA THR A 312 -6.54 -2.76 7.62
C THR A 312 -6.72 -2.28 9.06
N PHE A 313 -5.70 -1.66 9.65
CA PHE A 313 -5.82 -1.09 10.99
C PHE A 313 -6.83 0.07 11.05
N GLU A 314 -6.87 0.95 10.04
CA GLU A 314 -7.88 2.00 9.95
C GLU A 314 -9.31 1.46 9.86
N LEU A 315 -9.51 0.33 9.16
CA LEU A 315 -10.81 -0.36 9.11
C LEU A 315 -11.23 -0.83 10.51
N VAL A 316 -10.32 -1.50 11.22
CA VAL A 316 -10.57 -2.01 12.59
C VAL A 316 -10.76 -0.86 13.58
N GLU A 317 -9.98 0.22 13.45
CA GLU A 317 -10.09 1.43 14.26
C GLU A 317 -11.46 2.10 14.07
N ASN A 318 -11.94 2.20 12.83
CA ASN A 318 -13.24 2.80 12.53
C ASN A 318 -14.44 1.92 12.97
N LEU A 319 -14.25 0.61 13.11
CA LEU A 319 -15.29 -0.28 13.65
C LEU A 319 -15.54 -0.07 15.15
N GLY A 320 -14.63 0.63 15.86
CA GLY A 320 -14.78 0.93 17.28
C GLY A 320 -14.63 -0.28 18.20
N TRP A 321 -14.03 -1.37 17.72
CA TRP A 321 -13.92 -2.63 18.47
C TRP A 321 -12.85 -2.60 19.57
N MET A 322 -11.97 -1.60 19.58
CA MET A 322 -10.87 -1.49 20.54
C MET A 322 -11.16 -0.41 21.58
N ARG A 323 -10.88 -0.73 22.86
CA ARG A 323 -10.80 0.30 23.91
C ARG A 323 -9.67 1.27 23.60
N GLU A 324 -9.83 2.53 23.98
CA GLU A 324 -8.90 3.61 23.64
C GLU A 324 -7.46 3.33 24.08
N ARG A 325 -7.27 2.81 25.30
CA ARG A 325 -5.96 2.44 25.83
C ARG A 325 -5.27 1.37 24.97
N THR A 326 -6.02 0.36 24.52
CA THR A 326 -5.53 -0.71 23.66
C THR A 326 -5.25 -0.18 22.24
N ARG A 327 -6.12 0.66 21.70
CA ARG A 327 -5.94 1.34 20.40
C ARG A 327 -4.63 2.11 20.38
N LEU A 328 -4.39 2.96 21.39
CA LEU A 328 -3.16 3.75 21.52
C LEU A 328 -1.92 2.89 21.68
N PHE A 329 -1.98 1.86 22.53
CA PHE A 329 -0.88 0.91 22.72
C PHE A 329 -0.47 0.27 21.39
N ILE A 330 -1.44 -0.30 20.66
CA ILE A 330 -1.20 -0.91 19.35
C ILE A 330 -0.64 0.12 18.37
N LYS A 331 -1.25 1.31 18.29
CA LYS A 331 -0.85 2.36 17.35
C LYS A 331 0.59 2.83 17.61
N ARG A 332 1.00 3.06 18.86
CA ARG A 332 2.37 3.45 19.21
C ARG A 332 3.38 2.30 19.00
N LEU A 333 3.00 1.06 19.30
CA LEU A 333 3.88 -0.11 19.20
C LEU A 333 4.13 -0.53 17.75
N LEU A 334 3.07 -0.63 16.95
CA LEU A 334 3.09 -1.28 15.63
C LEU A 334 3.00 -0.29 14.47
N PHE A 335 2.53 0.93 14.72
CA PHE A 335 2.31 1.96 13.70
C PHE A 335 3.06 3.25 14.05
N SER A 336 4.40 3.14 14.15
CA SER A 336 5.28 4.30 14.36
C SER A 336 6.29 4.51 13.23
N TYR A 337 6.60 5.78 12.97
CA TYR A 337 7.54 6.17 11.91
C TYR A 337 8.95 5.62 12.13
N GLU A 338 9.37 5.45 13.38
CA GLU A 338 10.68 4.90 13.74
C GLU A 338 10.84 3.39 13.51
N SER A 339 9.73 2.64 13.45
CA SER A 339 9.76 1.17 13.31
C SER A 339 9.34 0.67 11.93
N SER A 340 8.45 1.40 11.25
CA SER A 340 7.85 1.00 9.97
C SER A 340 8.83 0.61 8.88
N LEU A 341 9.74 1.52 8.55
CA LEU A 341 10.71 1.35 7.46
C LEU A 341 11.58 0.10 7.67
N LEU A 342 12.00 -0.18 8.91
CA LEU A 342 12.82 -1.35 9.22
C LEU A 342 12.02 -2.66 9.05
N GLY A 343 10.77 -2.68 9.51
CA GLY A 343 9.89 -3.83 9.34
C GLY A 343 9.63 -4.16 7.88
N GLU A 344 9.38 -3.13 7.07
CA GLU A 344 9.15 -3.27 5.61
C GLU A 344 10.40 -3.77 4.89
N LEU A 345 11.57 -3.16 5.18
CA LEU A 345 12.83 -3.53 4.55
C LEU A 345 13.24 -4.97 4.90
N LEU A 346 13.19 -5.35 6.18
CA LEU A 346 13.55 -6.72 6.57
C LEU A 346 12.56 -7.74 6.03
N SER A 347 11.26 -7.42 5.99
CA SER A 347 10.28 -8.34 5.41
C SER A 347 10.50 -8.55 3.92
N ALA A 348 10.82 -7.49 3.19
CA ALA A 348 11.18 -7.58 1.79
C ALA A 348 12.40 -8.50 1.59
N ILE A 349 13.50 -8.27 2.33
CA ILE A 349 14.73 -9.07 2.23
C ILE A 349 14.49 -10.55 2.60
N CYS A 350 13.72 -10.82 3.65
CA CYS A 350 13.49 -12.19 4.13
C CYS A 350 12.44 -12.96 3.31
N GLN A 351 11.76 -12.30 2.38
CA GLN A 351 10.64 -12.89 1.65
C GLN A 351 11.00 -14.15 0.84
N PRO A 352 12.10 -14.21 0.07
CA PRO A 352 12.45 -15.42 -0.67
C PRO A 352 12.70 -16.62 0.26
N TYR A 353 13.25 -16.37 1.45
CA TYR A 353 13.47 -17.39 2.47
C TYR A 353 12.16 -17.91 3.06
N PHE A 354 11.20 -17.03 3.37
CA PHE A 354 9.88 -17.46 3.84
C PHE A 354 9.15 -18.26 2.77
N LEU A 355 9.18 -17.80 1.52
CA LEU A 355 8.54 -18.50 0.40
C LEU A 355 9.17 -19.88 0.19
N THR A 356 10.49 -19.97 0.15
CA THR A 356 11.23 -21.23 0.02
C THR A 356 10.96 -22.17 1.19
N SER A 357 10.99 -21.67 2.42
CA SER A 357 10.74 -22.48 3.63
C SER A 357 9.32 -23.02 3.66
N LEU A 358 8.32 -22.19 3.33
CA LEU A 358 6.93 -22.61 3.23
C LEU A 358 6.74 -23.63 2.12
N ASN A 359 7.34 -23.44 0.94
CA ASN A 359 7.22 -24.41 -0.13
C ASN A 359 7.91 -25.74 0.21
N ARG A 360 9.00 -25.74 0.97
CA ARG A 360 9.65 -26.98 1.42
C ARG A 360 8.95 -27.68 2.60
N SER A 361 7.96 -27.03 3.22
CA SER A 361 7.11 -27.61 4.27
C SER A 361 6.12 -28.66 3.70
N ASP A 362 5.17 -29.10 4.53
CA ASP A 362 4.11 -30.03 4.13
C ASP A 362 3.23 -29.51 2.98
N LEU A 363 3.29 -28.20 2.68
CA LEU A 363 2.66 -27.61 1.49
C LEU A 363 3.09 -28.32 0.21
N LYS A 364 4.30 -28.88 0.11
CA LYS A 364 4.76 -29.64 -1.06
C LYS A 364 3.88 -30.85 -1.41
N GLN A 365 3.11 -31.38 -0.45
CA GLN A 365 2.23 -32.53 -0.64
C GLN A 365 0.77 -32.12 -0.95
N SER A 366 0.53 -30.84 -1.21
CA SER A 366 -0.84 -30.30 -1.33
C SER A 366 -1.53 -30.51 -2.68
N GLY A 367 -0.88 -31.15 -3.65
CA GLY A 367 -1.46 -31.44 -4.97
C GLY A 367 -2.79 -32.17 -4.90
N ARG A 368 -2.91 -33.21 -4.06
CA ARG A 368 -4.17 -33.95 -3.89
C ARG A 368 -5.30 -33.07 -3.36
N THR A 369 -4.99 -32.20 -2.41
CA THR A 369 -5.96 -31.27 -1.83
C THR A 369 -6.39 -30.22 -2.84
N ALA A 370 -5.45 -29.70 -3.63
CA ALA A 370 -5.75 -28.74 -4.69
C ALA A 370 -6.66 -29.33 -5.77
N VAL A 371 -6.47 -30.60 -6.15
CA VAL A 371 -7.37 -31.31 -7.08
C VAL A 371 -8.76 -31.51 -6.45
N ALA A 372 -8.83 -31.83 -5.15
CA ALA A 372 -10.10 -32.06 -4.47
C ALA A 372 -10.94 -30.79 -4.25
N VAL A 373 -10.30 -29.65 -3.99
CA VAL A 373 -10.97 -28.35 -3.72
C VAL A 373 -11.10 -27.47 -4.96
N SER A 374 -10.15 -27.57 -5.90
CA SER A 374 -9.77 -26.64 -6.97
C SER A 374 -8.46 -25.88 -6.68
N TYR A 375 -7.63 -25.73 -7.72
CA TYR A 375 -6.39 -24.96 -7.68
C TYR A 375 -6.62 -23.51 -7.25
N TYR A 376 -7.72 -22.89 -7.72
CA TYR A 376 -8.10 -21.53 -7.33
C TYR A 376 -8.40 -21.42 -5.83
N GLY A 377 -9.30 -22.27 -5.30
CA GLY A 377 -9.68 -22.22 -3.88
C GLY A 377 -8.51 -22.55 -2.96
N TRP A 378 -7.70 -23.54 -3.32
CA TRP A 378 -6.51 -23.91 -2.55
C TRP A 378 -5.43 -22.83 -2.58
N SER A 379 -5.31 -22.10 -3.69
CA SER A 379 -4.37 -20.99 -3.78
C SER A 379 -4.69 -19.83 -2.84
N LEU A 380 -5.96 -19.57 -2.55
CA LEU A 380 -6.34 -18.57 -1.53
C LEU A 380 -5.82 -18.97 -0.14
N VAL A 381 -5.83 -20.28 0.17
CA VAL A 381 -5.27 -20.80 1.43
C VAL A 381 -3.75 -20.65 1.42
N GLY A 382 -3.07 -21.05 0.33
CA GLY A 382 -1.62 -20.93 0.18
C GLY A 382 -1.12 -19.49 0.32
N HIS A 383 -1.74 -18.55 -0.40
CA HIS A 383 -1.46 -17.11 -0.27
C HIS A 383 -1.81 -16.59 1.12
N GLY A 384 -2.91 -17.04 1.72
CA GLY A 384 -3.30 -16.67 3.08
C GLY A 384 -2.24 -17.03 4.12
N ILE A 385 -1.70 -18.25 4.06
CA ILE A 385 -0.60 -18.70 4.93
C ILE A 385 0.62 -17.79 4.75
N PHE A 386 1.02 -17.55 3.50
CA PHE A 386 2.17 -16.70 3.18
C PHE A 386 2.00 -15.27 3.72
N VAL A 387 0.85 -14.65 3.47
CA VAL A 387 0.53 -13.29 3.94
C VAL A 387 0.52 -13.22 5.47
N ILE A 388 -0.03 -14.22 6.17
CA ILE A 388 -0.04 -14.26 7.64
C ILE A 388 1.39 -14.33 8.19
N VAL A 389 2.25 -15.17 7.62
CA VAL A 389 3.66 -15.28 8.04
C VAL A 389 4.38 -13.94 7.84
N LEU A 390 4.21 -13.30 6.68
CA LEU A 390 4.81 -11.99 6.40
C LEU A 390 4.30 -10.91 7.35
N ILE A 391 2.99 -10.81 7.56
CA ILE A 391 2.39 -9.85 8.49
C ILE A 391 2.91 -10.09 9.91
N GLY A 392 2.93 -11.34 10.38
CA GLY A 392 3.45 -11.69 11.70
C GLY A 392 4.91 -11.27 11.88
N PHE A 393 5.74 -11.49 10.86
CA PHE A 393 7.14 -11.07 10.87
C PHE A 393 7.29 -9.55 10.94
N ILE A 394 6.61 -8.80 10.06
CA ILE A 394 6.66 -7.33 10.06
C ILE A 394 6.25 -6.77 11.41
N MET A 395 5.14 -7.26 11.95
CA MET A 395 4.60 -6.79 13.22
C MET A 395 5.57 -7.08 14.37
N SER A 396 6.24 -8.24 14.34
CA SER A 396 7.28 -8.60 15.31
C SER A 396 8.50 -7.69 15.22
N VAL A 397 9.01 -7.44 14.01
CA VAL A 397 10.14 -6.51 13.80
C VAL A 397 9.77 -5.10 14.25
N ARG A 398 8.57 -4.61 13.89
CA ARG A 398 8.10 -3.27 14.28
C ARG A 398 7.98 -3.15 15.81
N ALA A 399 7.40 -4.15 16.47
CA ALA A 399 7.27 -4.18 17.92
C ALA A 399 8.65 -4.17 18.60
N LEU A 400 9.56 -5.06 18.18
CA LEU A 400 10.93 -5.12 18.70
C LEU A 400 11.66 -3.79 18.51
N ARG A 401 11.57 -3.20 17.31
CA ARG A 401 12.22 -1.93 17.01
C ARG A 401 11.64 -0.79 17.84
N ALA A 402 10.32 -0.70 17.98
CA ALA A 402 9.66 0.31 18.78
C ALA A 402 10.04 0.19 20.26
N VAL A 403 10.02 -1.02 20.82
CA VAL A 403 10.41 -1.28 22.22
C VAL A 403 11.86 -0.90 22.46
N SER A 404 12.77 -1.35 21.60
CA SER A 404 14.21 -1.03 21.70
C SER A 404 14.46 0.47 21.55
N PHE A 405 13.76 1.14 20.62
CA PHE A 405 13.86 2.58 20.42
C PHE A 405 13.40 3.36 21.65
N VAL A 406 12.21 3.03 22.19
CA VAL A 406 11.67 3.71 23.38
C VAL A 406 12.55 3.47 24.59
N ARG A 407 13.02 2.24 24.80
CA ARG A 407 13.93 1.92 25.91
C ARG A 407 15.22 2.74 25.82
N TRP A 408 15.81 2.84 24.64
CA TRP A 408 17.03 3.62 24.42
C TRP A 408 16.82 5.12 24.62
N LYS A 409 15.71 5.66 24.09
CA LYS A 409 15.48 7.11 24.05
C LYS A 409 14.89 7.69 25.33
N HIS A 410 13.98 6.94 25.96
CA HIS A 410 13.15 7.41 27.07
C HIS A 410 13.39 6.64 28.38
N GLY A 411 14.15 5.54 28.35
CA GLY A 411 14.40 4.67 29.50
C GLY A 411 13.19 3.83 29.93
N GLN A 412 12.02 4.47 30.12
CA GLN A 412 10.78 3.85 30.57
C GLN A 412 9.88 3.39 29.42
N THR A 413 10.00 2.11 29.04
CA THR A 413 9.27 1.53 27.91
C THR A 413 7.74 1.58 28.06
N ARG A 414 7.21 1.12 29.20
CA ARG A 414 5.75 0.98 29.40
C ARG A 414 5.01 2.32 29.39
N ALA A 415 5.63 3.37 29.92
CA ALA A 415 4.97 4.67 30.09
C ALA A 415 4.65 5.31 28.74
N ILE A 416 5.60 5.33 27.79
CA ILE A 416 5.38 5.87 26.44
C ILE A 416 4.29 5.13 25.67
N PHE A 417 4.16 3.80 25.84
CA PHE A 417 3.13 3.05 25.10
C PHE A 417 1.73 3.13 25.72
N MET A 418 1.62 3.39 27.03
CA MET A 418 0.35 3.28 27.76
C MET A 418 -0.22 4.60 28.26
N ALA A 419 0.60 5.63 28.44
CA ALA A 419 0.15 6.89 29.04
C ALA A 419 -0.80 7.66 28.10
N PRO A 420 -1.87 8.27 28.63
CA PRO A 420 -2.78 9.06 27.82
C PRO A 420 -2.07 10.29 27.23
N CYS A 421 -2.45 10.68 26.02
CA CYS A 421 -2.06 11.94 25.41
C CYS A 421 -3.26 12.48 24.63
N CYS A 422 -3.77 13.63 25.03
CA CYS A 422 -4.98 14.20 24.46
C CYS A 422 -4.86 14.52 22.96
N ILE A 423 -3.65 14.77 22.46
CA ILE A 423 -3.36 14.94 21.03
C ILE A 423 -3.60 13.64 20.25
N ASP A 424 -3.19 12.48 20.79
CA ASP A 424 -3.42 11.19 20.12
C ASP A 424 -4.92 10.86 20.02
N ASN A 425 -5.69 11.28 21.03
CA ASN A 425 -7.14 11.13 21.04
C ASN A 425 -7.80 12.09 20.03
N THR A 426 -7.35 13.35 20.00
CA THR A 426 -7.88 14.39 19.10
C THR A 426 -7.58 14.08 17.63
N LEU A 427 -6.36 13.62 17.34
CA LEU A 427 -5.98 13.15 16.02
C LEU A 427 -6.77 11.90 15.63
N GLY A 428 -6.90 10.92 16.54
CA GLY A 428 -7.65 9.68 16.28
C GLY A 428 -7.24 9.02 14.97
N MET A 429 -8.20 8.77 14.08
CA MET A 429 -7.97 8.21 12.74
C MET A 429 -7.35 9.20 11.75
N ARG A 430 -7.29 10.50 12.05
CA ARG A 430 -6.73 11.53 11.16
C ARG A 430 -5.22 11.39 10.99
N ASN A 431 -4.56 10.77 11.96
CA ASN A 431 -3.14 10.45 11.90
C ASN A 431 -2.92 9.00 11.44
N LYS A 432 -2.05 8.78 10.47
CA LYS A 432 -1.69 7.44 9.98
C LYS A 432 -0.81 6.70 10.99
N MET A 433 0.21 7.36 11.52
CA MET A 433 1.23 6.73 12.37
C MET A 433 1.75 7.66 13.47
N MET A 434 2.21 7.09 14.59
CA MET A 434 2.77 7.88 15.70
C MET A 434 4.25 8.20 15.50
N MET A 435 4.71 9.29 16.10
CA MET A 435 6.12 9.69 16.11
C MET A 435 6.69 9.48 17.53
N LEU A 436 7.35 8.35 17.77
CA LEU A 436 7.80 7.98 19.13
C LEU A 436 8.87 8.92 19.69
N ASP A 437 9.72 9.45 18.82
CA ASP A 437 10.71 10.48 19.16
C ASP A 437 10.06 11.85 19.43
N GLY A 438 8.82 12.00 18.97
CA GLY A 438 8.02 13.20 19.11
C GLY A 438 7.49 13.42 20.52
N TYR A 439 7.50 12.40 21.37
CA TYR A 439 7.05 12.53 22.76
C TYR A 439 8.11 13.14 23.69
N VAL A 440 7.64 13.78 24.75
CA VAL A 440 8.42 14.28 25.89
C VAL A 440 7.59 14.13 27.18
N TRP A 441 8.28 13.89 28.30
CA TRP A 441 7.67 13.90 29.62
C TRP A 441 7.92 15.26 30.28
N GLU A 442 6.84 15.94 30.65
CA GLU A 442 6.85 17.21 31.39
C GLU A 442 5.75 17.12 32.46
N ASP A 443 6.03 17.50 33.70
CA ASP A 443 5.07 17.51 34.82
C ASP A 443 4.27 16.20 34.97
N SER A 444 4.94 15.04 34.82
CA SER A 444 4.33 13.71 34.85
C SER A 444 3.28 13.45 33.74
N MET A 445 3.27 14.27 32.70
CA MET A 445 2.37 14.18 31.56
C MET A 445 3.14 13.85 30.28
N LEU A 446 2.51 13.04 29.42
CA LEU A 446 3.06 12.71 28.11
C LEU A 446 2.59 13.75 27.08
N LEU A 447 3.54 14.56 26.59
CA LEU A 447 3.30 15.63 25.61
C LEU A 447 3.98 15.31 24.27
N TYR A 448 3.46 15.91 23.20
CA TYR A 448 4.17 16.04 21.93
C TYR A 448 5.02 17.30 21.91
N LYS A 449 6.27 17.13 21.43
CA LYS A 449 7.17 18.21 21.10
C LYS A 449 6.60 19.07 19.98
N ARG A 450 6.90 20.36 20.01
CA ARG A 450 6.59 21.33 18.93
C ARG A 450 6.96 20.83 17.53
N GLU A 451 8.14 20.22 17.40
CA GLU A 451 8.60 19.65 16.13
C GLU A 451 7.74 18.50 15.61
N ALA A 452 7.15 17.70 16.52
CA ALA A 452 6.22 16.64 16.15
C ALA A 452 4.85 17.20 15.73
N LEU A 453 4.37 18.23 16.43
CA LEU A 453 3.16 18.96 16.02
C LEU A 453 3.32 19.52 14.59
N LYS A 454 4.50 20.12 14.30
CA LYS A 454 4.87 20.56 12.94
C LYS A 454 4.93 19.39 11.96
N ALA A 455 5.54 18.26 12.34
CA ALA A 455 5.61 17.08 11.47
C ALA A 455 4.23 16.55 11.05
N PHE A 456 3.22 16.62 11.94
CA PHE A 456 1.83 16.27 11.64
C PHE A 456 1.03 17.39 10.94
N GLY A 457 1.65 18.56 10.71
CA GLY A 457 0.97 19.69 10.07
C GLY A 457 -0.03 20.40 10.97
N LEU A 458 0.07 20.24 12.29
CA LEU A 458 -0.80 20.87 13.26
C LEU A 458 -0.45 22.35 13.44
N LEU A 459 -1.47 23.20 13.48
CA LEU A 459 -1.35 24.65 13.62
C LEU A 459 -2.22 25.14 14.77
N LYS A 460 -1.87 26.31 15.31
CA LYS A 460 -2.66 27.05 16.29
C LYS A 460 -3.54 28.06 15.55
N MET A 461 -4.78 28.22 16.00
CA MET A 461 -5.62 29.38 15.69
C MET A 461 -5.96 30.09 16.99
N GLU A 462 -5.88 31.41 16.97
CA GLU A 462 -6.33 32.27 18.07
C GLU A 462 -7.45 33.17 17.55
N GLU A 463 -8.60 33.11 18.22
CA GLU A 463 -9.74 34.00 17.96
C GLU A 463 -9.60 35.31 18.74
N GLN A 464 -10.46 36.30 18.44
CA GLN A 464 -10.35 37.65 19.02
C GLN A 464 -10.56 37.69 20.53
N ASP A 465 -11.24 36.68 21.08
CA ASP A 465 -11.47 36.50 22.51
C ASP A 465 -10.29 35.81 23.23
N GLY A 466 -9.21 35.50 22.51
CA GLY A 466 -8.04 34.77 23.02
C GLY A 466 -8.23 33.25 23.09
N ALA A 467 -9.35 32.71 22.60
CA ALA A 467 -9.55 31.27 22.57
C ALA A 467 -8.60 30.60 21.57
N GLU A 468 -7.89 29.57 22.03
CA GLU A 468 -6.94 28.82 21.22
C GLU A 468 -7.55 27.52 20.71
N PHE A 469 -7.27 27.21 19.44
CA PHE A 469 -7.79 26.01 18.77
C PHE A 469 -6.68 25.25 18.03
N LEU A 470 -6.83 23.93 17.99
CA LEU A 470 -5.99 23.03 17.23
C LEU A 470 -6.54 22.90 15.81
N LEU A 471 -5.74 23.29 14.82
CA LEU A 471 -6.05 23.17 13.41
C LEU A 471 -5.34 21.98 12.77
N LEU A 472 -6.04 21.32 11.84
CA LEU A 472 -5.48 20.33 10.93
C LEU A 472 -5.94 20.62 9.50
N ARG A 473 -5.09 20.34 8.53
CA ARG A 473 -5.48 20.35 7.12
C ARG A 473 -6.26 19.09 6.75
N LYS A 474 -7.52 19.23 6.38
CA LYS A 474 -8.37 18.13 5.94
C LYS A 474 -8.01 17.67 4.54
N LEU A 475 -7.49 16.45 4.44
CA LEU A 475 -7.33 15.74 3.17
C LEU A 475 -8.66 15.18 2.67
N ASN A 476 -9.15 15.69 1.55
CA ASN A 476 -10.27 15.11 0.80
C ASN A 476 -9.77 14.07 -0.21
N TRP A 477 -10.68 13.36 -0.88
CA TRP A 477 -10.34 12.32 -1.86
C TRP A 477 -9.46 12.87 -2.98
N PHE A 478 -9.98 13.80 -3.77
CA PHE A 478 -9.31 14.33 -4.96
C PHE A 478 -9.22 15.86 -4.97
N THR A 479 -10.10 16.52 -4.23
CA THR A 479 -10.15 17.98 -4.16
C THR A 479 -9.16 18.52 -3.13
N VAL A 480 -8.59 19.69 -3.44
CA VAL A 480 -7.81 20.47 -2.47
C VAL A 480 -8.45 21.85 -2.37
N PRO A 481 -9.50 22.00 -1.54
CA PRO A 481 -10.20 23.26 -1.35
C PRO A 481 -9.21 24.37 -0.99
N THR A 482 -9.51 25.61 -1.37
CA THR A 482 -8.70 26.76 -0.96
C THR A 482 -8.68 26.90 0.55
N GLU A 483 -9.84 26.66 1.18
CA GLU A 483 -10.03 26.58 2.62
C GLU A 483 -10.15 25.11 3.05
N ASP A 484 -9.05 24.57 3.54
CA ASP A 484 -8.92 23.17 3.94
C ASP A 484 -8.37 23.01 5.36
N LEU A 485 -8.23 24.12 6.11
CA LEU A 485 -7.95 24.07 7.54
C LEU A 485 -9.25 23.90 8.32
N CYS A 486 -9.27 22.90 9.18
CA CYS A 486 -10.38 22.62 10.07
C CYS A 486 -9.92 22.65 11.52
N VAL A 487 -10.74 23.24 12.38
CA VAL A 487 -10.62 23.14 13.82
C VAL A 487 -11.01 21.72 14.24
N ILE A 488 -10.16 21.06 15.01
CA ILE A 488 -10.37 19.68 15.48
C ILE A 488 -10.34 19.55 17.01
N GLY A 489 -9.90 20.59 17.73
CA GLY A 489 -9.95 20.62 19.19
C GLY A 489 -9.76 22.02 19.75
N THR A 490 -10.18 22.20 21.00
CA THR A 490 -9.98 23.41 21.79
C THR A 490 -8.75 23.22 22.67
N VAL A 491 -7.88 24.23 22.75
CA VAL A 491 -6.63 24.17 23.51
C VAL A 491 -6.80 24.91 24.84
N SER A 492 -6.46 24.25 25.94
CA SER A 492 -6.43 24.85 27.28
C SER A 492 -5.12 24.50 27.97
N GLY A 493 -4.24 25.48 28.12
CA GLY A 493 -2.87 25.26 28.57
C GLY A 493 -2.12 24.31 27.64
N GLN A 494 -1.64 23.17 28.17
CA GLN A 494 -0.99 22.13 27.38
C GLN A 494 -1.97 21.06 26.84
N CYS A 495 -3.21 21.06 27.31
CA CYS A 495 -4.21 20.04 26.96
C CYS A 495 -5.05 20.47 25.75
N VAL A 496 -5.57 19.47 25.03
CA VAL A 496 -6.46 19.65 23.88
C VAL A 496 -7.68 18.77 24.05
N GLU A 497 -8.85 19.38 23.97
CA GLU A 497 -10.13 18.67 24.01
C GLU A 497 -10.71 18.56 22.59
N PRO A 498 -11.10 17.36 22.12
CA PRO A 498 -11.74 17.21 20.82
C PRO A 498 -13.05 18.01 20.73
N CYS A 499 -13.25 18.71 19.61
CA CYS A 499 -14.48 19.49 19.38
C CYS A 499 -15.19 19.06 18.08
N ALA A 500 -16.37 19.61 17.84
CA ALA A 500 -17.04 19.47 16.55
C ALA A 500 -16.18 20.12 15.46
N GLU A 501 -15.95 19.38 14.38
CA GLU A 501 -15.13 19.84 13.27
C GLU A 501 -15.81 21.03 12.57
N ARG A 502 -15.09 22.15 12.45
CA ARG A 502 -15.56 23.35 11.75
C ARG A 502 -14.44 23.94 10.90
N LEU A 503 -14.82 24.73 9.89
CA LEU A 503 -13.85 25.48 9.09
C LEU A 503 -13.14 26.52 9.96
N CYS A 504 -11.89 26.81 9.59
CA CYS A 504 -11.12 27.90 10.17
C CYS A 504 -11.87 29.23 9.98
N THR A 505 -12.20 29.89 11.08
CA THR A 505 -12.76 31.25 11.10
C THR A 505 -11.62 32.28 10.91
N PRO A 506 -11.95 33.56 10.64
CA PRO A 506 -10.95 34.62 10.60
C PRO A 506 -10.29 34.78 11.98
N GLY A 507 -9.08 34.25 12.11
CA GLY A 507 -8.27 34.28 13.34
C GLY A 507 -6.78 34.24 13.00
N LEU A 508 -5.92 34.55 13.97
CA LEU A 508 -4.48 34.49 13.77
C LEU A 508 -4.05 33.02 13.74
N VAL A 509 -3.56 32.56 12.59
CA VAL A 509 -3.01 31.20 12.44
C VAL A 509 -1.50 31.24 12.61
N SER A 510 -0.98 30.42 13.51
CA SER A 510 0.46 30.33 13.82
C SER A 510 0.85 28.89 14.18
N PHE A 511 2.12 28.68 14.53
CA PHE A 511 2.59 27.42 15.11
C PHE A 511 2.51 27.47 16.63
N PHE A 512 2.43 26.30 17.27
CA PHE A 512 2.55 26.22 18.72
C PHE A 512 3.97 26.51 19.18
N ASP A 513 4.06 27.40 20.16
CA ASP A 513 5.27 27.80 20.87
C ASP A 513 5.57 26.90 22.09
N ARG A 514 4.64 26.01 22.45
CA ARG A 514 4.71 25.06 23.57
C ARG A 514 4.39 23.62 23.17
N ASN A 515 4.76 22.68 24.04
CA ASN A 515 4.42 21.27 23.91
C ASN A 515 2.96 21.04 24.32
N LEU A 516 2.28 20.10 23.67
CA LEU A 516 0.86 19.81 23.93
C LEU A 516 0.62 18.32 24.16
N GLY A 517 -0.29 17.97 25.06
CA GLY A 517 -0.63 16.60 25.41
C GLY A 517 -1.21 16.48 26.82
N GLY A 518 -0.94 15.35 27.47
CA GLY A 518 -1.43 15.04 28.82
C GLY A 518 -2.82 14.41 28.83
N SER A 519 -3.36 14.21 30.03
CA SER A 519 -4.74 13.72 30.23
C SER A 519 -5.71 14.89 30.31
N VAL A 520 -6.83 14.79 29.60
CA VAL A 520 -8.02 15.60 29.89
C VAL A 520 -8.61 15.07 31.21
N GLY A 521 -8.92 15.95 32.16
CA GLY A 521 -9.34 15.55 33.51
C GLY A 521 -10.66 14.75 33.55
N PRO A 522 -11.00 14.13 34.69
CA PRO A 522 -12.18 13.26 34.84
C PRO A 522 -13.56 13.94 34.69
N GLY A 523 -13.62 15.22 34.32
CA GLY A 523 -14.85 15.98 34.09
C GLY A 523 -15.35 16.04 32.64
N SER A 524 -14.58 15.57 31.66
CA SER A 524 -14.98 15.60 30.25
C SER A 524 -15.79 14.35 29.87
N PRO A 525 -16.97 14.49 29.23
CA PRO A 525 -17.75 13.34 28.80
C PRO A 525 -16.94 12.49 27.79
N PRO A 526 -17.12 11.15 27.78
CA PRO A 526 -16.38 10.27 26.88
C PRO A 526 -16.57 10.73 25.42
N PRO A 527 -15.53 10.61 24.57
CA PRO A 527 -15.61 11.04 23.19
C PRO A 527 -16.76 10.27 22.50
N ARG A 528 -17.85 10.97 22.22
CA ARG A 528 -18.96 10.43 21.42
C ARG A 528 -18.42 10.25 20.01
N PHE A 529 -18.38 9.01 19.55
CA PHE A 529 -18.26 8.67 18.14
C PHE A 529 -19.17 9.60 17.34
N ILE A 530 -18.59 10.42 16.45
CA ILE A 530 -19.35 11.21 15.49
C ILE A 530 -19.96 10.20 14.50
N ARG A 531 -21.13 9.69 14.85
CA ARG A 531 -22.03 9.01 13.92
C ARG A 531 -22.58 10.10 13.02
N VAL A 532 -21.97 10.28 11.85
CA VAL A 532 -22.55 11.07 10.77
C VAL A 532 -23.84 10.35 10.35
N LYS A 533 -24.96 10.70 10.99
CA LYS A 533 -26.27 10.47 10.39
C LYS A 533 -26.39 11.52 9.28
N SER A 534 -26.40 11.08 8.03
CA SER A 534 -26.88 11.93 6.94
C SER A 534 -28.34 12.29 7.24
N LYS A 535 -28.57 13.45 7.83
CA LYS A 535 -29.90 14.06 7.76
C LYS A 535 -30.05 14.57 6.35
N THR A 536 -30.79 13.81 5.54
CA THR A 536 -31.47 14.33 4.37
C THR A 536 -32.15 15.64 4.79
N ALA A 537 -31.80 16.74 4.14
CA ALA A 537 -32.36 18.04 4.43
C ALA A 537 -33.89 17.96 4.33
N GLN A 538 -34.57 18.11 5.46
CA GLN A 538 -35.98 18.47 5.48
C GLN A 538 -36.06 19.91 4.99
N SER A 539 -36.58 20.08 3.78
CA SER A 539 -37.04 21.38 3.28
C SER A 539 -38.19 21.87 4.16
N LEU A 540 -38.00 23.00 4.83
CA LEU A 540 -39.10 23.77 5.41
C LEU A 540 -39.87 24.48 4.28
N PRO A 541 -41.21 24.54 4.35
CA PRO A 541 -42.07 25.02 3.27
C PRO A 541 -42.14 26.56 3.20
N CYS A 542 -42.17 27.08 1.97
CA CYS A 542 -42.46 28.49 1.67
C CYS A 542 -43.97 28.77 1.84
N PRO A 543 -44.39 29.82 2.56
CA PRO A 543 -45.79 30.21 2.66
C PRO A 543 -46.13 31.23 1.58
N SER A 544 -46.87 30.81 0.55
CA SER A 544 -47.89 31.59 -0.19
C SER A 544 -48.13 31.00 -1.57
N CYS A 545 -49.23 30.24 -1.71
CA CYS A 545 -50.12 30.28 -2.88
C CYS A 545 -51.37 29.47 -2.55
N ILE A 546 -52.47 30.21 -2.39
CA ILE A 546 -53.83 29.70 -2.28
C ILE A 546 -54.26 29.20 -3.66
N ARG A 547 -54.64 27.92 -3.78
CA ARG A 547 -55.82 27.51 -4.57
C ARG A 547 -56.24 26.07 -4.31
N ASN A 548 -57.54 25.92 -4.17
CA ASN A 548 -58.32 24.72 -3.87
C ASN A 548 -58.23 23.66 -4.97
N SER A 549 -58.13 22.38 -4.58
CA SER A 549 -59.04 21.31 -5.04
C SER A 549 -58.71 19.97 -4.37
N THR A 550 -59.75 19.29 -3.90
CA THR A 550 -59.86 18.01 -3.19
C THR A 550 -59.47 16.75 -4.01
N PRO A 551 -59.35 15.55 -3.38
CA PRO A 551 -58.49 14.46 -3.81
C PRO A 551 -59.20 13.35 -4.59
N SER A 552 -58.48 12.63 -5.45
CA SER A 552 -58.86 11.27 -5.85
C SER A 552 -57.69 10.30 -5.73
N LYS A 553 -57.97 9.20 -5.04
CA LYS A 553 -57.19 7.96 -4.98
C LYS A 553 -56.92 7.44 -6.39
N GLU A 554 -55.72 6.90 -6.64
CA GLU A 554 -55.61 5.61 -7.33
C GLU A 554 -54.22 4.98 -7.15
N ILE A 555 -54.27 3.70 -6.78
CA ILE A 555 -53.17 2.73 -6.76
C ILE A 555 -53.00 2.24 -8.20
N LYS A 556 -51.76 2.11 -8.70
CA LYS A 556 -51.42 1.10 -9.72
C LYS A 556 -49.91 0.83 -9.76
N ALA A 557 -49.59 -0.44 -9.52
CA ALA A 557 -48.35 -1.09 -9.89
C ALA A 557 -48.32 -1.33 -11.41
N PHE A 558 -47.13 -1.33 -12.04
CA PHE A 558 -46.53 -2.49 -12.72
C PHE A 558 -45.28 -2.14 -13.56
N SER A 559 -44.42 -3.16 -13.62
CA SER A 559 -43.58 -3.63 -14.73
C SER A 559 -42.35 -2.86 -15.21
N VAL A 560 -41.22 -3.48 -14.87
CA VAL A 560 -40.10 -3.84 -15.77
C VAL A 560 -40.54 -4.16 -17.20
N ASN A 561 -39.75 -3.73 -18.19
CA ASN A 561 -39.54 -4.48 -19.42
C ASN A 561 -38.13 -4.26 -19.96
N CYS A 562 -37.64 -5.35 -20.58
CA CYS A 562 -36.35 -5.71 -21.15
C CYS A 562 -35.39 -4.62 -21.62
#